data_AF-A0A947U7R5-F1
#
_entry.id   AF-A0A947U7R5-F1
#
_cell.length_a   1.000
_cell.length_b   1.000
_cell.length_c   1.000
_cell.angle_alpha   90.00
_cell.angle_beta   90.00
_cell.angle_gamma   90.00
#
_symmetry.space_group_name_H-M   'P 1'
#
loop_
_entity.id
_entity.type
_entity.pdbx_description
1 polymer ?
#
loop_
_entity_poly.entity_id
_entity_poly.type
_entity_poly.pdbx_seq_one_letter_code
_entity_poly.pdbx_strand_id
1 'polypeptide(L)'
;MRQNLPVTQRERTFPANERLISTTDLNSNITYCNDAFVEISGFTREELVGQPHNLVRHPDMPPGVFGHMWETIKQGKPWMGIVKNRSKNGDYYWVSAYVTPIYENGRVAGYESVRSLPDEAQKRRAEKLYARLREGKPPVPKLELWTLDIIQSWPLILAGLLILGVHFVLSGPWLLGFIFAAIFGLGSYQLYSKRSLIRQTLAEHPKAFTSALVALTYTDSRGAQALLDMAMISEEARLQTALTRIEDA
;
A
#
# COMPACT_ATOMS: atom_id res chain seq x y z
N MET A 1 7.73 3.05 -21.45
CA MET A 1 8.25 3.51 -20.15
C MET A 1 9.77 3.46 -20.20
N ARG A 2 10.46 4.46 -19.64
CA ARG A 2 11.93 4.51 -19.60
C ARG A 2 12.47 3.29 -18.84
N GLN A 3 13.44 2.59 -19.41
CA GLN A 3 14.20 1.53 -18.75
C GLN A 3 15.56 2.09 -18.36
N ASN A 4 15.84 2.12 -17.06
CA ASN A 4 17.12 2.58 -16.54
C ASN A 4 18.04 1.38 -16.31
N LEU A 5 19.10 1.28 -17.12
CA LEU A 5 20.12 0.24 -17.07
C LEU A 5 21.50 0.87 -16.90
N PRO A 6 22.51 0.16 -16.36
CA PRO A 6 22.46 -1.22 -15.85
C PRO A 6 21.76 -1.32 -14.49
N VAL A 7 21.35 -2.53 -14.09
CA VAL A 7 20.88 -2.85 -12.73
C VAL A 7 21.77 -3.92 -12.11
N THR A 8 22.07 -3.78 -10.82
CA THR A 8 22.76 -4.79 -10.01
C THR A 8 21.76 -5.40 -9.01
N GLN A 9 22.14 -6.49 -8.35
CA GLN A 9 21.34 -7.09 -7.28
C GLN A 9 21.75 -6.62 -5.88
N ARG A 10 22.56 -5.57 -5.78
CA ARG A 10 23.00 -5.02 -4.50
C ARG A 10 21.99 -3.98 -3.99
N GLU A 11 21.45 -4.23 -2.81
CA GLU A 11 20.64 -3.25 -2.09
C GLU A 11 21.56 -2.21 -1.41
N ARG A 12 21.21 -0.94 -1.56
CA ARG A 12 21.67 0.18 -0.74
C ARG A 12 20.58 0.53 0.27
N THR A 13 21.00 0.93 1.46
CA THR A 13 20.13 1.35 2.54
C THR A 13 20.55 2.72 3.06
N PHE A 14 19.69 3.34 3.86
CA PHE A 14 19.91 4.62 4.53
C PHE A 14 19.35 4.54 5.96
N PRO A 15 19.83 5.37 6.90
CA PRO A 15 19.35 5.39 8.28
C PRO A 15 17.83 5.54 8.42
N ALA A 16 17.22 4.82 9.37
CA ALA A 16 15.76 4.81 9.54
C ALA A 16 15.18 6.14 10.06
N ASN A 17 16.00 6.98 10.70
CA ASN A 17 15.64 8.31 11.14
C ASN A 17 15.78 9.36 10.03
N GLU A 18 16.46 9.04 8.94
CA GLU A 18 16.66 9.96 7.82
C GLU A 18 15.46 9.90 6.86
N ARG A 19 15.20 11.00 6.16
CA ARG A 19 14.13 11.12 5.18
C ARG A 19 14.72 11.52 3.84
N LEU A 20 14.26 10.87 2.77
CA LEU A 20 14.62 11.30 1.42
C LEU A 20 13.51 12.20 0.90
N ILE A 21 13.88 13.41 0.50
CA ILE A 21 12.94 14.45 0.11
C ILE A 21 13.24 14.88 -1.31
N SER A 22 12.19 15.01 -2.11
CA SER A 22 12.28 15.63 -3.42
C SER A 22 10.96 16.30 -3.78
N THR A 23 11.03 17.47 -4.39
CA THR A 23 9.91 18.15 -5.01
C THR A 23 10.06 18.14 -6.53
N THR A 24 8.93 18.24 -7.21
CA THR A 24 8.85 18.22 -8.67
C THR A 24 7.87 19.26 -9.17
N ASP A 25 8.06 19.72 -10.40
CA ASP A 25 7.04 20.47 -11.14
C ASP A 25 5.88 19.57 -11.60
N LEU A 26 4.88 20.15 -12.27
CA LEU A 26 3.74 19.39 -12.83
C LEU A 26 4.13 18.38 -13.92
N ASN A 27 5.29 18.56 -14.55
CA ASN A 27 5.85 17.66 -15.55
C ASN A 27 6.74 16.58 -14.93
N SER A 28 6.80 16.49 -13.59
CA SER A 28 7.63 15.56 -12.82
C SER A 28 9.12 15.80 -12.93
N ASN A 29 9.56 16.99 -13.35
CA ASN A 29 10.96 17.37 -13.28
C ASN A 29 11.30 17.77 -11.85
N ILE A 30 12.41 17.26 -11.32
CA ILE A 30 12.84 17.54 -9.95
C ILE A 30 13.18 19.03 -9.83
N THR A 31 12.55 19.73 -8.90
CA THR A 31 12.84 21.14 -8.61
C THR A 31 13.74 21.28 -7.39
N TYR A 32 13.66 20.34 -6.45
CA TYR A 32 14.54 20.25 -5.29
C TYR A 32 14.68 18.80 -4.81
N CYS A 33 15.80 18.50 -4.16
CA CYS A 33 16.03 17.28 -3.40
C CYS A 33 16.92 17.56 -2.19
N ASN A 34 16.82 16.78 -1.11
CA ASN A 34 17.74 16.94 0.02
C ASN A 34 19.04 16.13 -0.17
N ASP A 35 20.04 16.37 0.68
CA ASP A 35 21.35 15.71 0.58
C ASP A 35 21.26 14.19 0.75
N ALA A 36 20.38 13.72 1.63
CA ALA A 36 20.09 12.30 1.80
C ALA A 36 19.71 11.61 0.48
N PHE A 37 18.85 12.27 -0.31
CA PHE A 37 18.43 11.75 -1.61
C PHE A 37 19.57 11.76 -2.64
N VAL A 38 20.41 12.80 -2.62
CA VAL A 38 21.63 12.87 -3.46
C VAL A 38 22.55 11.69 -3.13
N GLU A 39 22.84 11.47 -1.84
CA GLU A 39 23.76 10.41 -1.38
C GLU A 39 23.28 9.01 -1.78
N ILE A 40 22.04 8.64 -1.43
CA ILE A 40 21.53 7.28 -1.71
C ILE A 40 21.34 7.03 -3.20
N SER A 41 20.97 8.05 -3.97
CA SER A 41 20.82 7.92 -5.42
C SER A 41 22.16 7.83 -6.13
N GLY A 42 23.22 8.42 -5.58
CA GLY A 42 24.55 8.48 -6.19
C GLY A 42 24.64 9.37 -7.42
N PHE A 43 23.60 10.17 -7.69
CA PHE A 43 23.64 11.27 -8.66
C PHE A 43 24.05 12.54 -7.94
N THR A 44 24.71 13.47 -8.64
CA THR A 44 24.91 14.82 -8.08
C THR A 44 23.60 15.60 -8.12
N ARG A 45 23.51 16.66 -7.31
CA ARG A 45 22.35 17.54 -7.27
C ARG A 45 22.05 18.15 -8.64
N GLU A 46 23.10 18.52 -9.39
CA GLU A 46 23.02 19.09 -10.74
C GLU A 46 22.52 18.08 -11.77
N GLU A 47 22.78 16.78 -11.56
CA GLU A 47 22.24 15.71 -12.40
C GLU A 47 20.78 15.37 -12.07
N LEU A 48 20.30 15.73 -10.87
CA LEU A 48 18.94 15.47 -10.43
C LEU A 48 18.01 16.63 -10.76
N VAL A 49 18.39 17.86 -10.40
CA VAL A 49 17.54 19.04 -10.58
C VAL A 49 17.32 19.32 -12.06
N GLY A 50 16.07 19.59 -12.43
CA GLY A 50 15.61 19.78 -13.81
C GLY A 50 15.38 18.48 -14.58
N GLN A 51 15.77 17.32 -14.04
CA GLN A 51 15.55 16.03 -14.71
C GLN A 51 14.22 15.38 -14.28
N PRO A 52 13.60 14.57 -15.15
CA PRO A 52 12.42 13.79 -14.79
C PRO A 52 12.71 12.84 -13.63
N HIS A 53 11.83 12.82 -12.62
CA HIS A 53 11.97 11.98 -11.42
C HIS A 53 12.12 10.49 -11.74
N ASN A 54 11.57 10.04 -12.87
CA ASN A 54 11.74 8.67 -13.35
C ASN A 54 13.19 8.26 -13.67
N LEU A 55 14.17 9.16 -13.59
CA LEU A 55 15.60 8.87 -13.67
C LEU A 55 16.05 7.81 -12.65
N VAL A 56 15.50 7.84 -11.43
CA VAL A 56 15.83 6.88 -10.36
C VAL A 56 14.92 5.65 -10.35
N ARG A 57 14.02 5.50 -11.33
CA ARG A 57 13.09 4.37 -11.34
C ARG A 57 13.82 3.04 -11.59
N HIS A 58 13.50 2.03 -10.80
CA HIS A 58 13.93 0.66 -11.07
C HIS A 58 13.07 -0.03 -12.15
N PRO A 59 13.65 -0.76 -13.12
CA PRO A 59 12.91 -1.53 -14.14
C PRO A 59 11.89 -2.53 -13.57
N ASP A 60 12.19 -3.15 -12.42
CA ASP A 60 11.28 -4.07 -11.73
C ASP A 60 9.95 -3.43 -11.26
N MET A 61 9.87 -2.10 -11.19
CA MET A 61 8.64 -1.45 -10.73
C MET A 61 7.52 -1.58 -11.77
N PRO A 62 6.38 -2.23 -11.43
CA PRO A 62 5.30 -2.42 -12.37
C PRO A 62 4.69 -1.08 -12.81
N PRO A 63 4.44 -0.90 -14.11
CA PRO A 63 3.74 0.28 -14.65
C PRO A 63 2.47 0.69 -13.89
N GLY A 64 1.64 -0.28 -13.52
CA GLY A 64 0.35 -0.05 -12.87
C GLY A 64 0.46 0.63 -11.51
N VAL A 65 1.57 0.42 -10.78
CA VAL A 65 1.80 1.07 -9.47
C VAL A 65 1.94 2.58 -9.65
N PHE A 66 2.74 3.02 -10.63
CA PHE A 66 2.89 4.44 -10.95
C PHE A 66 1.65 5.02 -11.64
N GLY A 67 0.93 4.22 -12.44
CA GLY A 67 -0.37 4.63 -12.99
C GLY A 67 -1.36 5.01 -11.88
N HIS A 68 -1.50 4.15 -10.88
CA HIS A 68 -2.33 4.41 -9.70
C HIS A 68 -1.83 5.63 -8.90
N MET A 69 -0.52 5.80 -8.74
CA MET A 69 0.05 7.00 -8.11
C MET A 69 -0.41 8.28 -8.82
N TRP A 70 -0.21 8.34 -10.15
CA TRP A 70 -0.57 9.50 -10.95
C TRP A 70 -2.06 9.80 -10.92
N GLU A 71 -2.90 8.78 -11.03
CA GLU A 71 -4.35 8.91 -10.91
C GLU A 71 -4.74 9.52 -9.55
N THR A 72 -4.07 9.10 -8.47
CA THR A 72 -4.34 9.58 -7.12
C THR A 72 -3.93 11.04 -6.93
N ILE A 73 -2.67 11.37 -7.23
CA ILE A 73 -2.12 12.71 -6.94
C ILE A 73 -2.67 13.79 -7.86
N LYS A 74 -3.10 13.44 -9.09
CA LYS A 74 -3.81 14.36 -9.98
C LYS A 74 -5.22 14.71 -9.50
N GLN A 75 -5.83 13.90 -8.65
CA GLN A 75 -7.09 14.24 -7.97
C GLN A 75 -6.88 15.15 -6.75
N GLY A 76 -5.66 15.63 -6.51
CA GLY A 76 -5.33 16.43 -5.34
C GLY A 76 -5.22 15.63 -4.03
N LYS A 77 -5.22 14.29 -4.12
CA LYS A 77 -5.13 13.39 -2.97
C LYS A 77 -3.68 12.94 -2.73
N PRO A 78 -3.27 12.68 -1.47
CA PRO A 78 -1.97 12.08 -1.22
C PRO A 78 -1.93 10.64 -1.75
N TRP A 79 -0.74 10.18 -2.13
CA TRP A 79 -0.50 8.78 -2.48
C TRP A 79 0.59 8.21 -1.59
N MET A 80 0.46 6.94 -1.23
CA MET A 80 1.47 6.19 -0.50
C MET A 80 1.81 4.89 -1.22
N GLY A 81 3.05 4.43 -1.12
CA GLY A 81 3.46 3.12 -1.63
C GLY A 81 4.92 2.78 -1.41
N ILE A 82 5.21 1.48 -1.38
CA ILE A 82 6.58 0.97 -1.38
C ILE A 82 7.14 1.07 -2.80
N VAL A 83 8.33 1.64 -2.98
CA VAL A 83 8.94 1.84 -4.31
C VAL A 83 10.38 1.34 -4.30
N LYS A 84 10.73 0.56 -5.33
CA LYS A 84 12.12 0.19 -5.65
C LYS A 84 12.70 1.22 -6.61
N ASN A 85 13.78 1.86 -6.19
CA ASN A 85 14.54 2.80 -7.00
C ASN A 85 15.90 2.23 -7.36
N ARG A 86 16.52 2.80 -8.39
CA ARG A 86 17.83 2.47 -8.92
C ARG A 86 18.77 3.66 -8.68
N SER A 87 19.92 3.42 -8.10
CA SER A 87 21.02 4.38 -7.96
C SER A 87 21.82 4.48 -9.27
N LYS A 88 22.61 5.56 -9.44
CA LYS A 88 23.40 5.84 -10.65
C LYS A 88 24.27 4.67 -11.11
N ASN A 89 24.91 4.00 -10.15
CA ASN A 89 25.79 2.85 -10.37
C ASN A 89 25.05 1.54 -10.73
N GLY A 90 23.71 1.53 -10.68
CA GLY A 90 22.89 0.36 -10.98
C GLY A 90 22.38 -0.40 -9.76
N ASP A 91 22.90 -0.13 -8.57
CA ASP A 91 22.35 -0.68 -7.33
C ASP A 91 20.91 -0.21 -7.10
N TYR A 92 20.19 -0.84 -6.17
CA TYR A 92 18.81 -0.46 -5.86
C TYR A 92 18.62 -0.10 -4.40
N TYR A 93 17.56 0.64 -4.09
CA TYR A 93 17.14 0.93 -2.73
C TYR A 93 15.62 0.97 -2.66
N TRP A 94 15.07 0.58 -1.51
CA TRP A 94 13.64 0.59 -1.24
C TRP A 94 13.24 1.81 -0.42
N VAL A 95 12.07 2.36 -0.72
CA VAL A 95 11.49 3.49 0.01
C VAL A 95 10.02 3.23 0.28
N SER A 96 9.53 3.65 1.44
CA SER A 96 8.11 3.91 1.66
C SER A 96 7.84 5.36 1.31
N ALA A 97 7.23 5.61 0.16
CA ALA A 97 7.02 6.94 -0.38
C ALA A 97 5.64 7.47 0.00
N TYR A 98 5.59 8.70 0.51
CA TYR A 98 4.38 9.48 0.70
C TYR A 98 4.47 10.72 -0.21
N VAL A 99 3.53 10.85 -1.14
CA VAL A 99 3.53 11.88 -2.20
C VAL A 99 2.33 12.78 -2.02
N THR A 100 2.53 14.09 -2.01
CA THR A 100 1.47 15.08 -1.84
C THR A 100 1.57 16.20 -2.89
N PRO A 101 0.43 16.74 -3.35
CA PRO A 101 0.43 17.93 -4.20
C PRO A 101 0.90 19.16 -3.41
N ILE A 102 1.73 19.98 -4.03
CA ILE A 102 2.15 21.30 -3.55
C ILE A 102 1.21 22.34 -4.18
N TYR A 103 0.66 23.25 -3.38
CA TYR A 103 -0.25 24.28 -3.85
C TYR A 103 0.40 25.67 -3.76
N GLU A 104 0.33 26.42 -4.85
CA GLU A 104 0.67 27.84 -4.90
C GLU A 104 -0.54 28.61 -5.42
N ASN A 105 -0.96 29.66 -4.71
CA ASN A 105 -2.12 30.49 -5.08
C ASN A 105 -3.41 29.67 -5.35
N GLY A 106 -3.63 28.60 -4.57
CA GLY A 106 -4.79 27.72 -4.71
C GLY A 106 -4.76 26.77 -5.90
N ARG A 107 -3.65 26.69 -6.64
CA ARG A 107 -3.45 25.75 -7.76
C ARG A 107 -2.32 24.79 -7.46
N VAL A 108 -2.41 23.56 -7.96
CA VAL A 108 -1.30 22.60 -7.85
C VAL A 108 -0.13 23.12 -8.68
N ALA A 109 1.02 23.34 -8.05
CA ALA A 109 2.25 23.81 -8.68
C ALA A 109 3.25 22.67 -8.92
N GLY A 110 3.10 21.57 -8.21
CA GLY A 110 4.02 20.45 -8.25
C GLY A 110 3.66 19.35 -7.26
N TYR A 111 4.60 18.45 -7.03
CA TYR A 111 4.44 17.35 -6.08
C TYR A 111 5.67 17.23 -5.20
N GLU A 112 5.45 17.00 -3.91
CA GLU A 112 6.48 16.65 -2.95
C GLU A 112 6.38 15.16 -2.63
N SER A 113 7.53 14.52 -2.48
CA SER A 113 7.63 13.17 -1.97
C SER A 113 8.59 13.13 -0.79
N VAL A 114 8.06 12.70 0.36
CA VAL A 114 8.84 12.35 1.56
C VAL A 114 8.89 10.84 1.67
N ARG A 115 10.09 10.30 1.91
CA ARG A 115 10.34 8.87 1.88
C ARG A 115 11.05 8.43 3.14
N SER A 116 10.56 7.34 3.72
CA SER A 116 11.20 6.65 4.84
C SER A 116 11.73 5.28 4.42
N LEU A 117 12.61 4.72 5.24
CA LEU A 117 13.09 3.36 5.07
C LEU A 117 11.95 2.37 5.37
N PRO A 118 11.57 1.49 4.43
CA PRO A 118 10.57 0.46 4.69
C PRO A 118 11.17 -0.70 5.48
N ASP A 119 10.35 -1.37 6.28
CA ASP A 119 10.77 -2.58 7.00
C ASP A 119 10.93 -3.79 6.05
N GLU A 120 11.66 -4.81 6.50
CA GLU A 120 11.93 -6.02 5.70
C GLU A 120 10.65 -6.77 5.29
N ALA A 121 9.60 -6.74 6.12
CA ALA A 121 8.34 -7.38 5.79
C ALA A 121 7.63 -6.63 4.65
N GLN A 122 7.69 -5.30 4.64
CA GLN A 122 7.16 -4.45 3.57
C GLN A 122 7.90 -4.70 2.26
N LYS A 123 9.24 -4.75 2.29
CA LYS A 123 10.05 -5.07 1.10
C LYS A 123 9.68 -6.42 0.51
N ARG A 124 9.64 -7.47 1.34
CA ARG A 124 9.26 -8.84 0.93
C ARG A 124 7.85 -8.90 0.35
N ARG A 125 6.88 -8.22 0.96
CA ARG A 125 5.50 -8.13 0.44
C ARG A 125 5.45 -7.42 -0.91
N ALA A 126 6.13 -6.28 -1.02
CA ALA A 126 6.21 -5.51 -2.26
C ALA A 126 6.86 -6.30 -3.39
N GLU A 127 7.97 -6.99 -3.12
CA GLU A 127 8.65 -7.83 -4.10
C GLU A 127 7.74 -8.96 -4.62
N LYS A 128 7.09 -9.71 -3.72
CA LYS A 128 6.14 -10.77 -4.09
C LYS A 128 4.97 -10.21 -4.92
N LEU A 129 4.40 -9.08 -4.51
CA LEU A 129 3.32 -8.43 -5.23
C LEU A 129 3.76 -7.98 -6.63
N TYR A 130 4.91 -7.30 -6.73
CA TYR A 130 5.40 -6.73 -7.97
C TYR A 130 5.84 -7.78 -8.96
N ALA A 131 6.42 -8.89 -8.51
CA ALA A 131 6.69 -10.05 -9.36
C ALA A 131 5.40 -10.55 -10.04
N ARG A 132 4.31 -10.71 -9.29
CA ARG A 132 3.02 -11.12 -9.85
C ARG A 132 2.45 -10.11 -10.84
N LEU A 133 2.52 -8.81 -10.51
CA LEU A 133 2.02 -7.75 -11.39
C LEU A 133 2.82 -7.68 -12.70
N ARG A 134 4.13 -7.90 -12.67
CA ARG A 134 4.96 -7.97 -13.89
C ARG A 134 4.58 -9.14 -14.79
N GLU A 135 4.17 -10.25 -14.19
CA GLU A 135 3.69 -11.44 -14.92
C GLU A 135 2.22 -11.32 -15.38
N GLY A 136 1.56 -10.18 -15.16
CA GLY A 136 0.14 -9.98 -15.48
C GLY A 136 -0.81 -10.81 -14.62
N LYS A 137 -0.33 -11.37 -13.51
CA LYS A 137 -1.12 -12.16 -12.56
C LYS A 137 -1.89 -11.24 -11.60
N PRO A 138 -3.02 -11.69 -11.02
CA PRO A 138 -3.74 -10.91 -10.03
C PRO A 138 -2.87 -10.66 -8.78
N PRO A 139 -3.04 -9.52 -8.08
CA PRO A 139 -2.26 -9.13 -6.91
C PRO A 139 -2.13 -10.23 -5.85
N VAL A 140 -3.24 -10.94 -5.60
CA VAL A 140 -3.34 -12.05 -4.65
C VAL A 140 -3.67 -13.34 -5.43
N PRO A 141 -3.04 -14.48 -5.12
CA PRO A 141 -3.44 -15.78 -5.68
C PRO A 141 -4.90 -16.08 -5.37
N LYS A 142 -5.63 -16.65 -6.35
CA LYS A 142 -7.04 -17.05 -6.13
C LYS A 142 -7.19 -18.02 -4.96
N LEU A 143 -6.30 -19.01 -4.85
CA LEU A 143 -6.34 -19.98 -3.76
C LEU A 143 -6.25 -19.31 -2.37
N GLU A 144 -5.39 -18.29 -2.24
CA GLU A 144 -5.19 -17.56 -0.98
C GLU A 144 -6.43 -16.76 -0.57
N LEU A 145 -7.20 -16.26 -1.55
CA LEU A 145 -8.49 -15.60 -1.28
C LEU A 145 -9.50 -16.61 -0.68
N TRP A 146 -9.63 -17.79 -1.26
CA TRP A 146 -10.58 -18.81 -0.78
C TRP A 146 -10.19 -19.38 0.59
N THR A 147 -8.90 -19.61 0.84
CA THR A 147 -8.44 -20.13 2.14
C THR A 147 -8.72 -19.16 3.28
N LEU A 148 -8.57 -17.85 3.05
CA LEU A 148 -8.85 -16.84 4.08
C LEU A 148 -10.34 -16.77 4.43
N ASP A 149 -11.22 -16.83 3.44
CA ASP A 149 -12.66 -16.85 3.66
C ASP A 149 -13.09 -18.12 4.43
N ILE A 150 -12.51 -19.27 4.10
CA ILE A 150 -12.76 -20.54 4.81
C ILE A 150 -12.26 -20.46 6.27
N ILE A 151 -11.03 -19.99 6.48
CA ILE A 151 -10.46 -19.85 7.83
C ILE A 151 -11.32 -18.88 8.64
N GLN A 152 -11.67 -17.69 8.14
CA GLN A 152 -12.53 -16.77 8.89
C GLN A 152 -13.92 -17.35 9.20
N SER A 153 -14.38 -18.31 8.40
CA SER A 153 -15.68 -18.97 8.56
C SER A 153 -15.62 -20.28 9.35
N TRP A 154 -14.44 -20.70 9.83
CA TRP A 154 -14.26 -22.00 10.51
C TRP A 154 -15.22 -22.24 11.70
N PRO A 155 -15.59 -21.23 12.53
CA PRO A 155 -16.53 -21.47 13.63
C PRO A 155 -17.94 -21.79 13.12
N LEU A 156 -18.35 -21.20 12.00
CA LEU A 156 -19.63 -21.49 11.35
C LEU A 156 -19.62 -22.87 10.70
N ILE A 157 -18.50 -23.24 10.08
CA ILE A 157 -18.29 -24.58 9.50
C ILE A 157 -18.35 -25.63 10.63
N LEU A 158 -17.63 -25.41 11.73
CA LEU A 158 -17.64 -26.30 12.90
C LEU A 158 -19.04 -26.39 13.52
N ALA A 159 -19.73 -25.27 13.69
CA ALA A 159 -21.11 -25.27 14.18
C ALA A 159 -22.03 -26.07 13.26
N GLY A 160 -21.90 -25.91 11.93
CA GLY A 160 -22.62 -26.71 10.95
C GLY A 160 -22.33 -28.21 11.05
N LEU A 161 -21.06 -28.59 11.22
CA LEU A 161 -20.66 -29.99 11.39
C LEU A 161 -21.17 -30.61 12.71
N LEU A 162 -21.13 -29.86 13.81
CA LEU A 162 -21.68 -30.29 15.10
C LEU A 162 -23.19 -30.50 15.02
N ILE A 163 -23.90 -29.58 14.38
CA ILE A 163 -25.34 -29.69 14.10
C ILE A 163 -25.63 -30.92 13.25
N LEU A 164 -24.83 -31.19 12.22
CA LEU A 164 -24.96 -32.37 11.35
C LEU A 164 -24.74 -33.68 12.13
N GLY A 165 -23.73 -33.72 13.02
CA GLY A 165 -23.45 -34.89 13.87
C GLY A 165 -24.57 -35.17 14.88
N VAL A 166 -25.11 -34.12 15.50
CA VAL A 166 -26.24 -34.20 16.44
C VAL A 166 -27.55 -34.59 15.73
N HIS A 167 -27.74 -34.18 14.46
CA HIS A 167 -28.88 -34.59 13.62
C HIS A 167 -28.98 -36.11 13.46
N PHE A 168 -27.83 -36.75 13.21
CA PHE A 168 -27.74 -38.19 13.00
C PHE A 168 -28.22 -38.98 14.22
N VAL A 169 -28.27 -38.35 15.40
CA VAL A 169 -28.60 -38.98 16.69
C VAL A 169 -30.06 -38.75 17.14
N LEU A 170 -30.71 -37.64 16.75
CA LEU A 170 -31.92 -37.15 17.46
C LEU A 170 -33.24 -37.09 16.68
N SER A 171 -33.29 -37.43 15.38
CA SER A 171 -34.52 -37.59 14.56
C SER A 171 -35.45 -36.35 14.40
N GLY A 172 -35.50 -35.81 13.16
CA GLY A 172 -36.47 -34.80 12.68
C GLY A 172 -35.86 -33.72 11.76
N PRO A 173 -36.31 -33.54 10.49
CA PRO A 173 -35.55 -32.80 9.46
C PRO A 173 -35.62 -31.25 9.55
N TRP A 174 -36.56 -30.68 10.31
CA TRP A 174 -36.84 -29.25 10.25
C TRP A 174 -36.08 -28.42 11.29
N LEU A 175 -35.93 -28.92 12.52
CA LEU A 175 -35.38 -28.14 13.64
C LEU A 175 -33.90 -27.74 13.42
N LEU A 176 -33.14 -28.56 12.69
CA LEU A 176 -31.71 -28.37 12.46
C LEU A 176 -31.42 -27.46 11.28
N GLY A 177 -32.29 -27.46 10.26
CA GLY A 177 -32.28 -26.44 9.22
C GLY A 177 -32.49 -25.05 9.81
N PHE A 178 -33.38 -24.94 10.82
CA PHE A 178 -33.62 -23.68 11.54
C PHE A 178 -32.41 -23.23 12.37
N ILE A 179 -31.79 -24.12 13.15
CA ILE A 179 -30.59 -23.75 13.95
C ILE A 179 -29.42 -23.37 13.05
N PHE A 180 -29.17 -24.13 11.97
CA PHE A 180 -28.13 -23.81 11.00
C PHE A 180 -28.39 -22.44 10.34
N ALA A 181 -29.62 -22.20 9.87
CA ALA A 181 -30.00 -20.92 9.29
C ALA A 181 -29.86 -19.76 10.30
N ALA A 182 -30.19 -19.98 11.57
CA ALA A 182 -30.05 -18.97 12.62
C ALA A 182 -28.58 -18.64 12.91
N ILE A 183 -27.70 -19.65 13.07
CA ILE A 183 -26.27 -19.43 13.31
C ILE A 183 -25.61 -18.81 12.08
N PHE A 184 -25.93 -19.29 10.88
CA PHE A 184 -25.44 -18.71 9.64
C PHE A 184 -25.89 -17.26 9.47
N GLY A 185 -27.16 -16.96 9.78
CA GLY A 185 -27.73 -15.61 9.75
C GLY A 185 -27.06 -14.68 10.76
N LEU A 186 -26.90 -15.10 12.01
CA LEU A 186 -26.23 -14.35 13.08
C LEU A 186 -24.75 -14.11 12.76
N GLY A 187 -24.03 -15.14 12.29
CA GLY A 187 -22.63 -15.03 11.89
C GLY A 187 -22.43 -14.10 10.70
N SER A 188 -23.28 -14.24 9.68
CA SER A 188 -23.28 -13.34 8.52
C SER A 188 -23.60 -11.90 8.91
N TYR A 189 -24.58 -11.70 9.80
CA TYR A 189 -24.93 -10.37 10.34
C TYR A 189 -23.78 -9.76 11.13
N GLN A 190 -23.10 -10.52 12.00
CA GLN A 190 -21.96 -10.03 12.77
C GLN A 190 -20.79 -9.62 11.87
N LEU A 191 -20.47 -10.43 10.85
CA LEU A 191 -19.40 -10.13 9.90
C LEU A 191 -19.75 -8.91 9.04
N TYR A 192 -21.01 -8.81 8.60
CA TYR A 192 -21.54 -7.65 7.90
C TYR A 192 -21.45 -6.39 8.76
N SER A 193 -21.90 -6.45 10.01
CA SER A 193 -21.86 -5.33 10.96
C SER A 193 -20.44 -4.82 11.19
N LYS A 194 -19.46 -5.72 11.44
CA LYS A 194 -18.04 -5.34 11.57
C LYS A 194 -17.50 -4.68 10.30
N ARG A 195 -17.77 -5.26 9.13
CA ARG A 195 -17.33 -4.71 7.83
C ARG A 195 -17.98 -3.35 7.55
N SER A 196 -19.25 -3.20 7.89
CA SER A 196 -20.01 -1.96 7.73
C SER A 196 -19.45 -0.86 8.64
N LEU A 197 -19.14 -1.19 9.90
CA LEU A 197 -18.57 -0.24 10.85
C LEU A 197 -17.23 0.31 10.35
N ILE A 198 -16.31 -0.56 9.92
CA ILE A 198 -15.01 -0.12 9.38
C ILE A 198 -15.20 0.78 8.16
N ARG A 199 -16.13 0.43 7.25
CA ARG A 199 -16.41 1.26 6.06
C ARG A 199 -16.99 2.63 6.43
N GLN A 200 -17.87 2.68 7.44
CA GLN A 200 -18.42 3.94 7.93
C GLN A 200 -17.32 4.81 8.54
N THR A 201 -16.47 4.26 9.41
CA THR A 201 -15.32 4.99 9.98
C THR A 201 -14.39 5.52 8.89
N LEU A 202 -14.10 4.72 7.86
CA LEU A 202 -13.29 5.18 6.73
C LEU A 202 -13.97 6.31 5.93
N ALA A 203 -15.30 6.26 5.78
CA ALA A 203 -16.06 7.31 5.10
C ALA A 203 -16.05 8.65 5.86
N GLU A 204 -15.94 8.60 7.20
CA GLU A 204 -15.79 9.79 8.05
C GLU A 204 -14.40 10.44 7.92
N HIS A 205 -13.41 9.72 7.39
CA HIS A 205 -12.03 10.20 7.18
C HIS A 205 -11.63 10.21 5.68
N PRO A 206 -12.29 11.00 4.81
CA PRO A 206 -12.09 10.95 3.36
C PRO A 206 -10.71 11.44 2.90
N LYS A 207 -9.93 12.06 3.79
CA LYS A 207 -8.57 12.54 3.50
C LYS A 207 -7.51 11.44 3.66
N ALA A 208 -7.83 10.34 4.36
CA ALA A 208 -6.89 9.24 4.55
C ALA A 208 -6.71 8.47 3.24
N PHE A 209 -5.48 8.12 2.89
CA PHE A 209 -5.22 7.32 1.70
C PHE A 209 -5.61 5.86 1.95
N THR A 210 -6.57 5.37 1.17
CA THR A 210 -7.03 3.99 1.22
C THR A 210 -6.88 3.34 -0.15
N SER A 211 -5.97 2.37 -0.28
CA SER A 211 -5.86 1.55 -1.49
C SER A 211 -5.67 0.10 -1.11
N ALA A 212 -6.59 -0.76 -1.54
CA ALA A 212 -6.52 -2.20 -1.27
C ALA A 212 -5.26 -2.83 -1.87
N LEU A 213 -4.82 -2.34 -3.04
CA LEU A 213 -3.60 -2.84 -3.71
C LEU A 213 -2.34 -2.44 -2.93
N VAL A 214 -2.25 -1.17 -2.51
CA VAL A 214 -1.09 -0.69 -1.74
C VAL A 214 -1.07 -1.31 -0.35
N ALA A 215 -2.22 -1.51 0.29
CA ALA A 215 -2.29 -2.13 1.61
C ALA A 215 -1.60 -3.51 1.65
N LEU A 216 -1.61 -4.26 0.54
CA LEU A 216 -0.90 -5.54 0.42
C LEU A 216 0.62 -5.43 0.63
N THR A 217 1.22 -4.24 0.46
CA THR A 217 2.64 -4.02 0.74
C THR A 217 2.90 -3.68 2.21
N TYR A 218 1.90 -3.18 2.94
CA TYR A 218 2.06 -2.69 4.31
C TYR A 218 1.52 -3.63 5.39
N THR A 219 0.48 -4.41 5.10
CA THR A 219 -0.19 -5.27 6.08
C THR A 219 -0.54 -6.65 5.52
N ASP A 220 -0.58 -7.65 6.39
CA ASP A 220 -1.08 -8.99 6.08
C ASP A 220 -2.62 -9.06 6.16
N SER A 221 -3.26 -8.03 6.74
CA SER A 221 -4.71 -7.86 6.73
C SER A 221 -5.27 -7.83 5.31
N ARG A 222 -6.57 -8.12 5.19
CA ARG A 222 -7.33 -8.09 3.92
C ARG A 222 -8.67 -7.37 4.10
N GLY A 223 -9.27 -6.99 2.97
CA GLY A 223 -10.60 -6.37 2.93
C GLY A 223 -10.66 -5.06 3.71
N ALA A 224 -11.74 -4.86 4.47
CA ALA A 224 -11.99 -3.63 5.21
C ALA A 224 -10.88 -3.32 6.24
N GLN A 225 -10.35 -4.35 6.92
CA GLN A 225 -9.26 -4.18 7.89
C GLN A 225 -7.99 -3.63 7.23
N ALA A 226 -7.62 -4.14 6.05
CA ALA A 226 -6.44 -3.64 5.33
C ALA A 226 -6.57 -2.16 4.93
N LEU A 227 -7.79 -1.71 4.61
CA LEU A 227 -8.06 -0.31 4.31
C LEU A 227 -7.92 0.57 5.55
N LEU A 228 -8.37 0.08 6.71
CA LEU A 228 -8.20 0.75 7.99
C LEU A 228 -6.72 0.85 8.38
N ASP A 229 -5.99 -0.26 8.31
CA ASP A 229 -4.55 -0.29 8.57
C ASP A 229 -3.82 0.71 7.64
N MET A 230 -4.16 0.72 6.35
CA MET A 230 -3.57 1.65 5.37
C MET A 230 -3.89 3.11 5.69
N ALA A 231 -5.13 3.41 6.11
CA ALA A 231 -5.52 4.75 6.52
C ALA A 231 -4.67 5.22 7.72
N MET A 232 -4.52 4.38 8.75
CA MET A 232 -3.71 4.70 9.94
C MET A 232 -2.24 4.95 9.57
N ILE A 233 -1.64 4.05 8.78
CA ILE A 233 -0.25 4.17 8.33
C ILE A 233 -0.05 5.44 7.48
N SER A 234 -1.01 5.76 6.60
CA SER A 234 -0.97 6.98 5.80
C SER A 234 -1.09 8.25 6.64
N GLU A 235 -1.88 8.23 7.71
CA GLU A 235 -2.05 9.36 8.61
C GLU A 235 -0.77 9.62 9.42
N GLU A 236 -0.10 8.56 9.87
CA GLU A 236 1.23 8.65 10.48
C GLU A 236 2.26 9.25 9.50
N ALA A 237 2.29 8.77 8.26
CA ALA A 237 3.16 9.31 7.21
C ALA A 237 2.87 10.79 6.92
N ARG A 238 1.60 11.21 6.99
CA ARG A 238 1.19 12.62 6.85
C ARG A 238 1.76 13.48 7.97
N LEU A 239 1.63 13.03 9.23
CA LEU A 239 2.16 13.74 10.39
C LEU A 239 3.69 13.85 10.33
N GLN A 240 4.37 12.75 9.99
CA GLN A 240 5.82 12.73 9.78
C GLN A 240 6.25 13.70 8.68
N THR A 241 5.54 13.73 7.56
CA THR A 241 5.80 14.68 6.47
C THR A 241 5.63 16.13 6.93
N ALA A 242 4.60 16.42 7.73
CA ALA A 242 4.39 17.76 8.29
C ALA A 242 5.52 18.16 9.25
N LEU A 243 6.00 17.24 10.09
CA LEU A 243 7.14 17.47 10.98
C LEU A 243 8.43 17.74 10.20
N THR A 244 8.74 16.91 9.20
CA THR A 244 9.93 17.10 8.35
C THR A 244 9.92 18.46 7.65
N ARG A 245 8.75 18.93 7.18
CA ARG A 245 8.63 20.28 6.59
C ARG A 245 8.92 21.40 7.58
N ILE A 246 8.64 21.21 8.87
CA ILE A 246 8.93 22.20 9.91
C ILE A 246 10.42 22.20 10.25
N GLU A 247 11.07 21.03 10.21
CA GLU A 247 12.52 20.92 10.45
C GLU A 247 13.36 21.47 9.29
N ASP A 248 12.85 21.36 8.05
CA ASP A 248 13.53 21.84 6.84
C ASP A 248 13.23 23.31 6.46
N ALA A 249 12.27 23.97 7.13
CA ALA A 249 11.86 25.37 6.85
C ALA A 249 12.63 26.40 7.68
#